data_AF-A0A9E3N641-F1
#
_entry.id   AF-A0A9E3N641-F1
#
_cell.length_a   1.000
_cell.length_b   1.000
_cell.length_c   1.000
_cell.angle_alpha   90.00
_cell.angle_beta   90.00
_cell.angle_gamma   90.00
#
_symmetry.space_group_name_H-M   'P 1'
#
loop_
_entity.id
_entity.type
_entity.pdbx_description
1 polymer ?
#
loop_
_entity_poly.entity_id
_entity_poly.type
_entity_poly.pdbx_seq_one_letter_code
_entity_poly.pdbx_strand_id
1 'polypeptide(L)'
;ATLVFEGVNEVDAIRRLNEWAGQPLPVSASCWHDGVLALRLSGANAAVDAAIRALGGDVMPDCARFWDSLREQRHAFFEGKDDPNAAVWRLSVPSTVGAIVLGSAQLIEWGGAQRWLRAPGDAQTAERIRATVRGCGGHATLFRGGDKSVGVFQPLARPVAAIHERLKAGFDPAGIFNPGRMYR
;
A
#
# COMPACT_ATOMS: atom_id res chain seq x y z
N ALA A 1 10.92 18.65 3.93
CA ALA A 1 9.63 19.35 3.95
C ALA A 1 8.52 18.41 3.49
N THR A 2 7.25 18.74 3.74
CA THR A 2 6.10 18.00 3.19
C THR A 2 5.11 18.99 2.60
N LEU A 3 4.69 18.74 1.35
CA LEU A 3 3.65 19.50 0.66
C LEU A 3 2.33 18.75 0.72
N VAL A 4 1.23 19.48 0.79
CA VAL A 4 -0.14 18.97 0.84
C VAL A 4 -0.96 19.58 -0.29
N PHE A 5 -1.73 18.75 -0.95
CA PHE A 5 -2.66 19.14 -2.00
C PHE A 5 -4.04 18.58 -1.64
N GLU A 6 -4.99 19.46 -1.35
CA GLU A 6 -6.38 19.11 -1.05
C GLU A 6 -7.23 19.04 -2.33
N GLY A 7 -8.39 18.35 -2.24
CA GLY A 7 -9.32 18.21 -3.37
C GLY A 7 -8.79 17.37 -4.54
N VAL A 8 -7.73 16.59 -4.31
CA VAL A 8 -7.13 15.72 -5.33
C VAL A 8 -7.81 14.36 -5.28
N ASN A 9 -8.56 13.97 -6.31
CA ASN A 9 -9.14 12.63 -6.38
C ASN A 9 -8.05 11.54 -6.59
N GLU A 10 -8.43 10.26 -6.40
CA GLU A 10 -7.51 9.11 -6.50
C GLU A 10 -6.73 9.08 -7.83
N VAL A 11 -7.45 9.26 -8.94
CA VAL A 11 -6.88 9.15 -10.30
C VAL A 11 -5.87 10.27 -10.54
N ASP A 12 -6.21 11.50 -10.16
CA ASP A 12 -5.30 12.64 -10.27
C ASP A 12 -4.08 12.52 -9.36
N ALA A 13 -4.24 11.96 -8.15
CA ALA A 13 -3.12 11.71 -7.27
C ALA A 13 -2.12 10.72 -7.89
N ILE A 14 -2.61 9.59 -8.41
CA ILE A 14 -1.78 8.59 -9.10
C ILE A 14 -1.10 9.21 -10.31
N ARG A 15 -1.84 9.96 -11.14
CA ARG A 15 -1.29 10.63 -12.33
C ARG A 15 -0.15 11.59 -11.96
N ARG A 16 -0.39 12.51 -11.01
CA ARG A 16 0.62 13.48 -10.54
C ARG A 16 1.85 12.78 -9.99
N LEU A 17 1.69 11.74 -9.19
CA LEU A 17 2.81 10.98 -8.63
C LEU A 17 3.68 10.32 -9.72
N ASN A 18 3.06 9.75 -10.75
CA ASN A 18 3.81 9.16 -11.87
C ASN A 18 4.49 10.24 -12.74
N GLU A 19 3.84 11.39 -12.96
CA GLU A 19 4.45 12.54 -13.66
C GLU A 19 5.67 13.09 -12.90
N TRP A 20 5.56 13.25 -11.58
CA TRP A 20 6.65 13.73 -10.74
C TRP A 20 7.78 12.72 -10.59
N ALA A 21 7.49 11.42 -10.63
CA ALA A 21 8.52 10.38 -10.63
C ALA A 21 9.42 10.43 -11.88
N GLY A 22 8.95 11.02 -12.98
CA GLY A 22 9.74 11.26 -14.19
C GLY A 22 10.60 12.53 -14.15
N GLN A 23 10.56 13.30 -13.06
CA GLN A 23 11.25 14.58 -12.91
C GLN A 23 12.37 14.49 -11.86
N PRO A 24 13.39 15.37 -11.91
CA PRO A 24 14.48 15.39 -10.94
C PRO A 24 14.07 16.04 -9.60
N LEU A 25 12.95 15.57 -9.01
CA LEU A 25 12.42 16.08 -7.76
C LEU A 25 12.94 15.26 -6.57
N PRO A 26 13.23 15.90 -5.42
CA PRO A 26 13.72 15.23 -4.21
C PRO A 26 12.59 14.50 -3.44
N VAL A 27 11.71 13.78 -4.14
CA VAL A 27 10.59 13.05 -3.55
C VAL A 27 11.10 11.81 -2.82
N SER A 28 10.67 11.65 -1.57
CA SER A 28 11.11 10.59 -0.66
C SER A 28 9.97 9.81 -0.01
N ALA A 29 8.73 10.28 -0.15
CA ALA A 29 7.51 9.56 0.20
C ALA A 29 6.29 10.27 -0.40
N SER A 30 5.21 9.53 -0.57
CA SER A 30 3.88 10.07 -0.86
C SER A 30 2.81 9.30 -0.09
N CYS A 31 1.72 9.99 0.24
CA CYS A 31 0.52 9.41 0.81
C CYS A 31 -0.70 10.12 0.22
N TRP A 32 -1.63 9.39 -0.35
CA TRP A 32 -2.95 9.89 -0.70
C TRP A 32 -4.03 9.19 0.12
N HIS A 33 -4.93 9.95 0.70
CA HIS A 33 -6.09 9.43 1.43
C HIS A 33 -7.20 10.48 1.43
N ASP A 34 -8.41 10.07 1.05
CA ASP A 34 -9.63 10.88 1.15
C ASP A 34 -9.50 12.31 0.59
N GLY A 35 -9.03 12.42 -0.66
CA GLY A 35 -8.93 13.72 -1.34
C GLY A 35 -7.66 14.51 -1.02
N VAL A 36 -6.80 14.03 -0.11
CA VAL A 36 -5.59 14.73 0.32
C VAL A 36 -4.35 13.98 -0.14
N LEU A 37 -3.49 14.64 -0.93
CA LEU A 37 -2.18 14.14 -1.34
C LEU A 37 -1.07 14.83 -0.54
N ALA A 38 -0.31 14.07 0.25
CA ALA A 38 0.89 14.52 0.94
C ALA A 38 2.16 14.01 0.22
N LEU A 39 3.14 14.89 0.01
CA LEU A 39 4.39 14.60 -0.70
C LEU A 39 5.59 15.02 0.15
N ARG A 40 6.45 14.07 0.55
CA ARG A 40 7.65 14.36 1.34
C ARG A 40 8.85 14.64 0.44
N LEU A 41 9.47 15.80 0.65
CA LEU A 41 10.70 16.23 -0.01
C LEU A 41 11.88 16.13 0.96
N SER A 42 12.93 15.42 0.56
CA SER A 42 14.14 15.19 1.36
C SER A 42 15.41 15.31 0.51
N GLY A 43 16.44 15.96 1.03
CA GLY A 43 17.71 16.15 0.32
C GLY A 43 18.35 17.48 0.69
N ALA A 44 19.23 17.98 -0.18
CA ALA A 44 19.86 19.29 -0.01
C ALA A 44 18.81 20.41 0.04
N ASN A 45 18.97 21.36 0.96
CA ASN A 45 18.01 22.45 1.19
C ASN A 45 17.65 23.18 -0.12
N ALA A 46 18.64 23.54 -0.94
CA ALA A 46 18.40 24.23 -2.21
C ALA A 46 17.51 23.43 -3.18
N ALA A 47 17.65 22.10 -3.22
CA ALA A 47 16.82 21.23 -4.06
C ALA A 47 15.40 21.11 -3.51
N VAL A 48 15.26 21.00 -2.19
CA VAL A 48 13.94 20.98 -1.53
C VAL A 48 13.22 22.31 -1.74
N ASP A 49 13.88 23.44 -1.54
CA ASP A 49 13.30 24.77 -1.72
C ASP A 49 12.88 25.03 -3.18
N ALA A 50 13.69 24.57 -4.14
CA ALA A 50 13.34 24.62 -5.56
C ALA A 50 12.11 23.79 -5.88
N ALA A 51 12.02 22.56 -5.34
CA ALA A 51 10.87 21.70 -5.53
C ALA A 51 9.59 22.25 -4.89
N ILE A 52 9.67 22.87 -3.70
CA ILE A 52 8.54 23.56 -3.07
C ILE A 52 7.97 24.64 -3.99
N ARG A 53 8.84 25.50 -4.55
CA ARG A 53 8.42 26.55 -5.49
C ARG A 53 7.82 26.00 -6.78
N ALA A 54 8.36 24.92 -7.30
CA ALA A 54 7.92 24.33 -8.57
C ALA A 54 6.61 23.55 -8.45
N LEU A 55 6.41 22.80 -7.35
CA LEU A 55 5.26 21.93 -7.15
C LEU A 55 4.05 22.68 -6.58
N GLY A 56 4.27 23.73 -5.80
CA GLY A 56 3.22 24.42 -5.06
C GLY A 56 2.62 23.56 -3.94
N GLY A 57 1.37 23.84 -3.57
CA GLY A 57 0.70 23.21 -2.42
C GLY A 57 1.10 23.83 -1.09
N ASP A 58 0.45 23.38 -0.03
CA ASP A 58 0.65 23.92 1.31
C ASP A 58 1.70 23.14 2.08
N VAL A 59 2.56 23.85 2.81
CA VAL A 59 3.58 23.19 3.64
C VAL A 59 2.92 22.66 4.90
N MET A 60 3.00 21.34 5.11
CA MET A 60 2.46 20.71 6.31
C MET A 60 3.27 21.08 7.56
N PRO A 61 2.67 21.67 8.60
CA PRO A 61 3.29 21.83 9.89
C PRO A 61 3.44 20.46 10.59
N ASP A 62 4.52 20.27 11.35
CA ASP A 62 4.80 19.02 12.09
C ASP A 62 4.67 17.73 11.24
N CYS A 63 5.24 17.75 10.03
CA CYS A 63 5.10 16.62 9.12
C CYS A 63 5.73 15.32 9.65
N ALA A 64 6.66 15.39 10.63
CA ALA A 64 7.30 14.23 11.22
C ALA A 64 6.26 13.30 11.87
N ARG A 65 5.37 13.86 12.70
CA ARG A 65 4.30 13.11 13.36
C ARG A 65 3.37 12.42 12.37
N PHE A 66 3.03 13.10 11.27
CA PHE A 66 2.20 12.53 10.20
C PHE A 66 2.87 11.29 9.59
N TRP A 67 4.13 11.41 9.14
CA TRP A 67 4.85 10.29 8.52
C TRP A 67 5.12 9.14 9.51
N ASP A 68 5.36 9.44 10.78
CA ASP A 68 5.50 8.42 11.81
C ASP A 68 4.17 7.69 12.08
N SER A 69 3.03 8.38 11.99
CA SER A 69 1.73 7.73 12.13
C SER A 69 1.46 6.74 10.99
N LEU A 70 1.89 7.04 9.76
CA LEU A 70 1.77 6.13 8.61
C LEU A 70 2.71 4.94 8.77
N ARG A 71 3.99 5.21 9.07
CA ARG A 71 5.03 4.19 9.28
C ARG A 71 4.60 3.17 10.33
N GLU A 72 4.12 3.65 11.47
CA GLU A 72 3.72 2.82 12.60
C GLU A 72 2.27 2.33 12.49
N GLN A 73 1.59 2.58 11.36
CA GLN A 73 0.19 2.18 11.12
C GLN A 73 -0.78 2.64 12.21
N ARG A 74 -0.53 3.83 12.76
CA ARG A 74 -1.35 4.56 13.73
C ARG A 74 -2.17 5.69 13.11
N HIS A 75 -1.99 5.94 11.81
CA HIS A 75 -2.82 6.89 11.07
C HIS A 75 -4.30 6.49 11.16
N ALA A 76 -5.21 7.46 11.19
CA ALA A 76 -6.65 7.25 11.42
C ALA A 76 -7.27 6.19 10.50
N PHE A 77 -6.77 6.09 9.25
CA PHE A 77 -7.11 5.03 8.32
C PHE A 77 -6.99 3.63 8.95
N PHE A 78 -5.88 3.32 9.64
CA PHE A 78 -5.61 2.00 10.21
C PHE A 78 -6.31 1.72 11.54
N GLU A 79 -6.76 2.76 12.26
CA GLU A 79 -7.49 2.61 13.54
C GLU A 79 -8.89 2.04 13.31
N GLY A 80 -9.47 2.31 12.15
CA GLY A 80 -10.63 1.60 11.67
C GLY A 80 -11.94 1.89 12.39
N LYS A 81 -12.08 3.12 12.89
CA LYS A 81 -13.22 3.57 13.72
C LYS A 81 -14.59 3.31 13.08
N ASP A 82 -14.68 3.34 11.76
CA ASP A 82 -15.96 3.17 11.04
C ASP A 82 -16.40 1.70 10.90
N ASP A 83 -15.48 0.75 11.00
CA ASP A 83 -15.79 -0.69 10.97
C ASP A 83 -14.72 -1.49 11.73
N PRO A 84 -14.89 -1.77 13.03
CA PRO A 84 -13.89 -2.47 13.82
C PRO A 84 -13.52 -3.87 13.31
N ASN A 85 -14.39 -4.49 12.50
CA ASN A 85 -14.21 -5.85 11.99
C ASN A 85 -13.54 -5.88 10.61
N ALA A 86 -13.39 -4.75 9.93
CA ALA A 86 -12.70 -4.70 8.65
C ALA A 86 -11.22 -5.05 8.82
N ALA A 87 -10.78 -6.03 8.04
CA ALA A 87 -9.38 -6.39 7.95
C ALA A 87 -8.61 -5.35 7.14
N VAL A 88 -7.31 -5.24 7.42
CA VAL A 88 -6.39 -4.42 6.65
C VAL A 88 -5.70 -5.29 5.61
N TRP A 89 -5.83 -4.89 4.35
CA TRP A 89 -5.20 -5.51 3.20
C TRP A 89 -4.09 -4.62 2.66
N ARG A 90 -2.97 -5.24 2.28
CA ARG A 90 -1.88 -4.58 1.57
C ARG A 90 -1.85 -5.05 0.13
N LEU A 91 -2.07 -4.12 -0.79
CA LEU A 91 -2.04 -4.33 -2.23
C LEU A 91 -0.71 -3.80 -2.76
N SER A 92 -0.02 -4.63 -3.54
CA SER A 92 1.17 -4.25 -4.29
C SER A 92 0.84 -4.35 -5.77
N VAL A 93 0.90 -3.24 -6.49
CA VAL A 93 0.53 -3.11 -7.90
C VAL A 93 1.55 -2.25 -8.64
N PRO A 94 1.62 -2.29 -9.98
CA PRO A 94 2.36 -1.28 -10.74
C PRO A 94 1.88 0.13 -10.37
N SER A 95 2.80 1.10 -10.21
CA SER A 95 2.47 2.47 -9.79
C SER A 95 1.54 3.20 -10.75
N THR A 96 1.48 2.75 -12.00
CA THR A 96 0.67 3.31 -13.09
C THR A 96 -0.75 2.73 -13.15
N VAL A 97 -1.08 1.71 -12.34
CA VAL A 97 -2.45 1.20 -12.27
C VAL A 97 -3.38 2.33 -11.84
N GLY A 98 -4.50 2.52 -12.55
CA GLY A 98 -5.52 3.51 -12.21
C GLY A 98 -6.32 3.16 -10.95
N ALA A 99 -7.54 3.67 -10.85
CA ALA A 99 -8.40 3.37 -9.71
C ALA A 99 -8.74 1.87 -9.63
N ILE A 100 -8.65 1.30 -8.42
CA ILE A 100 -9.04 -0.10 -8.16
C ILE A 100 -10.37 -0.07 -7.42
N VAL A 101 -11.46 -0.41 -8.11
CA VAL A 101 -12.82 -0.30 -7.57
C VAL A 101 -13.18 -1.56 -6.78
N LEU A 102 -12.86 -1.55 -5.48
CA LEU A 102 -13.22 -2.63 -4.53
C LEU A 102 -14.35 -2.25 -3.58
N GLY A 103 -14.87 -1.02 -3.68
CA GLY A 103 -15.97 -0.52 -2.85
C GLY A 103 -15.58 -0.29 -1.39
N SER A 104 -14.30 -0.06 -1.11
CA SER A 104 -13.82 0.20 0.25
C SER A 104 -12.74 1.28 0.27
N ALA A 105 -12.58 1.93 1.41
CA ALA A 105 -11.63 3.03 1.59
C ALA A 105 -10.19 2.57 1.32
N GLN A 106 -9.44 3.42 0.62
CA GLN A 106 -8.04 3.17 0.27
C GLN A 106 -7.13 4.30 0.72
N LEU A 107 -5.94 3.91 1.18
CA LEU A 107 -4.81 4.81 1.42
C LEU A 107 -3.67 4.37 0.49
N ILE A 108 -3.14 5.30 -0.30
CA ILE A 108 -2.18 5.02 -1.37
C ILE A 108 -0.82 5.60 -1.00
N GLU A 109 0.23 4.79 -1.10
CA GLU A 109 1.61 5.18 -0.80
C GLU A 109 2.56 4.77 -1.93
N TRP A 110 3.84 5.15 -1.78
CA TRP A 110 4.94 4.70 -2.65
C TRP A 110 4.67 4.97 -4.14
N GLY A 111 4.22 6.20 -4.45
CA GLY A 111 3.96 6.62 -5.83
C GLY A 111 2.76 5.94 -6.50
N GLY A 112 1.90 5.24 -5.74
CA GLY A 112 0.76 4.49 -6.29
C GLY A 112 0.93 2.97 -6.24
N ALA A 113 2.15 2.49 -6.00
CA ALA A 113 2.48 1.06 -6.05
C ALA A 113 2.00 0.28 -4.82
N GLN A 114 1.81 0.96 -3.68
CA GLN A 114 1.26 0.35 -2.47
C GLN A 114 -0.11 0.96 -2.18
N ARG A 115 -1.11 0.11 -1.97
CA ARG A 115 -2.43 0.54 -1.51
C ARG A 115 -2.83 -0.25 -0.29
N TRP A 116 -3.26 0.45 0.74
CA TRP A 116 -3.93 -0.14 1.87
C TRP A 116 -5.43 -0.09 1.64
N LEU A 117 -6.11 -1.18 1.95
CA LEU A 117 -7.56 -1.31 1.81
C LEU A 117 -8.12 -1.84 3.12
N ARG A 118 -9.25 -1.28 3.55
CA ARG A 118 -10.04 -1.84 4.65
C ARG A 118 -11.25 -2.55 4.10
N ALA A 119 -11.33 -3.85 4.30
CA ALA A 119 -12.41 -4.68 3.78
C ALA A 119 -12.62 -5.91 4.67
N PRO A 120 -13.79 -6.55 4.64
CA PRO A 120 -14.02 -7.82 5.31
C PRO A 120 -12.92 -8.85 5.01
N GLY A 121 -12.56 -9.64 6.01
CA GLY A 121 -11.53 -10.67 5.92
C GLY A 121 -12.08 -12.08 5.67
N ASP A 122 -13.29 -12.20 5.12
CA ASP A 122 -13.93 -13.48 4.78
C ASP A 122 -13.41 -14.06 3.46
N ALA A 123 -13.71 -15.33 3.20
CA ALA A 123 -13.22 -16.06 2.04
C ALA A 123 -13.65 -15.45 0.69
N GLN A 124 -14.90 -14.98 0.58
CA GLN A 124 -15.45 -14.42 -0.66
C GLN A 124 -14.81 -13.07 -0.97
N THR A 125 -14.66 -12.21 0.04
CA THR A 125 -13.99 -10.92 -0.10
C THR A 125 -12.50 -11.10 -0.42
N ALA A 126 -11.83 -12.04 0.24
CA ALA A 126 -10.43 -12.38 -0.04
C ALA A 126 -10.22 -12.83 -1.49
N GLU A 127 -11.09 -13.69 -2.02
CA GLU A 127 -11.04 -14.15 -3.41
C GLU A 127 -11.24 -12.98 -4.38
N ARG A 128 -12.26 -12.14 -4.16
CA ARG A 128 -12.55 -10.97 -4.98
C ARG A 128 -11.37 -10.00 -5.03
N ILE A 129 -10.81 -9.62 -3.88
CA ILE A 129 -9.66 -8.71 -3.80
C ILE A 129 -8.47 -9.27 -4.57
N ARG A 130 -8.10 -10.54 -4.32
CA ARG A 130 -6.95 -11.18 -4.99
C ARG A 130 -7.17 -11.34 -6.49
N ALA A 131 -8.40 -11.61 -6.93
CA ALA A 131 -8.74 -11.70 -8.34
C ALA A 131 -8.58 -10.35 -9.05
N THR A 132 -9.16 -9.28 -8.49
CA THR A 132 -9.05 -7.92 -9.03
C THR A 132 -7.59 -7.48 -9.10
N VAL A 133 -6.85 -7.62 -8.01
CA VAL A 133 -5.46 -7.14 -7.91
C VAL A 133 -4.53 -7.95 -8.82
N ARG A 134 -4.76 -9.25 -8.97
CA ARG A 134 -4.05 -10.08 -9.97
C ARG A 134 -4.34 -9.61 -11.39
N GLY A 135 -5.58 -9.23 -11.69
CA GLY A 135 -5.96 -8.66 -13.00
C GLY A 135 -5.21 -7.36 -13.33
N CYS A 136 -4.79 -6.61 -12.30
CA CYS A 136 -3.94 -5.42 -12.44
C CYS A 136 -2.43 -5.74 -12.45
N GLY A 137 -2.02 -7.02 -12.48
CA GLY A 137 -0.62 -7.42 -12.41
C GLY A 137 0.02 -7.32 -11.03
N GLY A 138 -0.79 -7.23 -9.96
CA GLY A 138 -0.33 -7.11 -8.58
C GLY A 138 -0.64 -8.32 -7.71
N HIS A 139 -0.41 -8.15 -6.41
CA HIS A 139 -0.83 -9.12 -5.39
C HIS A 139 -1.40 -8.46 -4.12
N ALA A 140 -2.26 -9.19 -3.40
CA ALA A 140 -2.92 -8.74 -2.19
C ALA A 140 -2.60 -9.65 -0.99
N THR A 141 -2.18 -9.03 0.12
CA THR A 141 -1.91 -9.73 1.39
C THR A 141 -2.92 -9.32 2.45
N LEU A 142 -3.51 -10.30 3.14
CA LEU A 142 -4.32 -10.05 4.34
C LEU A 142 -3.36 -9.69 5.48
N PHE A 143 -3.16 -8.40 5.70
CA PHE A 143 -2.07 -7.89 6.53
C PHE A 143 -2.40 -7.93 8.02
N ARG A 144 -3.64 -7.59 8.40
CA ARG A 144 -4.10 -7.59 9.80
C ARG A 144 -5.59 -7.89 9.88
N GLY A 145 -6.01 -8.67 10.88
CA GLY A 145 -7.41 -9.04 11.09
C GLY A 145 -7.90 -10.14 10.13
N GLY A 146 -9.21 -10.34 10.09
CA GLY A 146 -9.86 -11.30 9.19
C GLY A 146 -9.73 -12.76 9.59
N ASP A 147 -10.33 -13.64 8.77
CA ASP A 147 -10.23 -15.08 8.96
C ASP A 147 -8.88 -15.58 8.44
N LYS A 148 -8.04 -16.10 9.34
CA LYS A 148 -6.72 -16.65 9.00
C LYS A 148 -6.82 -17.90 8.12
N SER A 149 -7.97 -18.56 8.07
CA SER A 149 -8.20 -19.75 7.24
C SER A 149 -8.08 -19.48 5.74
N VAL A 150 -8.29 -18.23 5.30
CA VAL A 150 -8.17 -17.79 3.90
C VAL A 150 -6.71 -17.62 3.44
N GLY A 151 -5.77 -17.79 4.37
CA GLY A 151 -4.33 -17.60 4.16
C GLY A 151 -3.94 -16.12 4.13
N VAL A 152 -2.76 -15.80 4.67
CA VAL A 152 -2.24 -14.42 4.68
C VAL A 152 -1.84 -13.97 3.28
N PHE A 153 -1.08 -14.80 2.57
CA PHE A 153 -0.52 -14.48 1.26
C PHE A 153 -1.47 -14.84 0.12
N GLN A 154 -1.37 -14.10 -0.98
CA GLN A 154 -2.01 -14.50 -2.23
C GLN A 154 -1.46 -15.87 -2.67
N PRO A 155 -2.32 -16.84 -3.01
CA PRO A 155 -1.89 -18.14 -3.49
C PRO A 155 -1.01 -18.00 -4.73
N LEU A 156 0.09 -18.75 -4.74
CA LEU A 156 0.98 -18.83 -5.89
C LEU A 156 0.33 -19.65 -7.00
N ALA A 157 0.73 -19.38 -8.25
CA ALA A 157 0.41 -20.27 -9.35
C ALA A 157 0.98 -21.67 -9.05
N ARG A 158 0.22 -22.72 -9.41
CA ARG A 158 0.55 -24.11 -9.06
C ARG A 158 2.00 -24.53 -9.35
N PRO A 159 2.61 -24.18 -10.50
CA PRO A 159 4.02 -24.53 -10.75
C PRO A 159 4.99 -23.85 -9.79
N VAL A 160 4.73 -22.59 -9.43
CA VAL A 160 5.57 -21.82 -8.50
C VAL A 160 5.41 -22.34 -7.07
N ALA A 161 4.18 -22.69 -6.67
CA ALA A 161 3.89 -23.32 -5.39
C ALA A 161 4.70 -24.62 -5.22
N ALA A 162 4.70 -25.49 -6.23
CA ALA A 162 5.46 -26.75 -6.19
C ALA A 162 6.98 -26.53 -6.05
N ILE A 163 7.53 -25.49 -6.69
CA ILE A 163 8.95 -25.12 -6.51
C ILE A 163 9.21 -24.65 -5.08
N HIS A 164 8.34 -23.79 -4.56
CA HIS A 164 8.46 -23.29 -3.19
C HIS A 164 8.36 -24.41 -2.15
N GLU A 165 7.47 -25.38 -2.33
CA GLU A 165 7.34 -26.56 -1.46
C GLU A 165 8.61 -27.42 -1.48
N ARG A 166 9.20 -27.64 -2.66
CA ARG A 166 10.47 -28.38 -2.78
C ARG A 166 11.63 -27.65 -2.12
N LEU A 167 11.71 -26.33 -2.27
CA LEU A 167 12.70 -25.52 -1.56
C LEU A 167 12.49 -25.60 -0.05
N LYS A 168 11.26 -25.46 0.43
CA LYS A 168 10.92 -25.58 1.84
C LYS A 168 11.33 -26.93 2.42
N ALA A 169 11.04 -28.03 1.72
CA ALA A 169 11.43 -29.37 2.15
C ALA A 169 12.96 -29.55 2.22
N GLY A 170 13.72 -28.90 1.34
CA GLY A 170 15.18 -28.92 1.38
C GLY A 170 15.78 -28.12 2.54
N PHE A 171 15.22 -26.96 2.87
CA PHE A 171 15.74 -26.07 3.92
C PHE A 171 15.17 -26.33 5.31
N ASP A 172 13.97 -26.91 5.41
CA ASP A 172 13.32 -27.25 6.66
C ASP A 172 12.58 -28.60 6.55
N PRO A 173 13.32 -29.71 6.49
CA PRO A 173 12.73 -31.05 6.38
C PRO A 173 11.82 -31.42 7.57
N ALA A 174 12.06 -30.82 8.75
CA ALA A 174 11.30 -31.05 9.96
C ALA A 174 10.08 -30.13 10.11
N GLY A 175 9.92 -29.14 9.22
CA GLY A 175 8.77 -28.21 9.22
C GLY A 175 8.71 -27.27 10.43
N ILE A 176 9.84 -26.99 11.10
CA ILE A 176 9.87 -26.21 12.34
C ILE A 176 9.73 -24.69 12.11
N PHE A 177 10.05 -24.19 10.91
CA PHE A 177 9.97 -22.76 10.60
C PHE A 177 8.60 -22.39 10.06
N ASN A 178 7.87 -21.54 10.80
CA ASN A 178 6.57 -20.97 10.43
C ASN A 178 5.51 -22.01 10.01
N PRO A 179 5.25 -23.04 10.85
CA PRO A 179 4.30 -24.10 10.53
C PRO A 179 2.90 -23.53 10.22
N GLY A 180 2.28 -24.02 9.14
CA GLY A 180 0.92 -23.65 8.72
C GLY A 180 0.76 -22.23 8.16
N ARG A 181 1.83 -21.42 8.06
CA ARG A 181 1.75 -20.01 7.66
C ARG A 181 1.98 -19.78 6.16
N MET A 182 2.93 -20.49 5.55
CA MET A 182 3.27 -20.37 4.13
C MET A 182 2.80 -21.58 3.31
N TYR A 183 2.87 -22.76 3.91
CA TYR A 183 2.51 -24.04 3.31
C TYR A 183 1.57 -24.75 4.28
N ARG A 184 0.60 -25.48 3.74
CA ARG A 184 -0.28 -26.35 4.50
C ARG A 184 0.00 -27.79 4.11
#